data_AF-A0A062UCR1-F1
#
_entry.id   AF-A0A062UCR1-F1
#
_cell.length_a   1.000
_cell.length_b   1.000
_cell.length_c   1.000
_cell.angle_alpha   90.00
_cell.angle_beta   90.00
_cell.angle_gamma   90.00
#
_symmetry.space_group_name_H-M   'P 1'
#
loop_
_entity.id
_entity.type
_entity.pdbx_description
1 polymer ?
#
loop_
_entity_poly.entity_id
_entity_poly.type
_entity_poly.pdbx_seq_one_letter_code
_entity_poly.pdbx_strand_id
1 'polypeptide(L)'
;MERDPALTEKIALIFDHPEGVDWHWEDAADRIAAGVPVEPESFDILEAVFVHFATYLAPYSPWQIAMGTSFLLDSILSPHVSLFSDERLAIERRVAVVRGIRNIFADTFKLHAEWEYDGGAGVQKDINNKCYMFWETCPLPFSPSRPIAEACIDVMESCLTIPNMAVIESGLHGLGHSARSYPRAAQIVEQYIAAGKCPADLVEYAQTAAKGRVL
;
A
#
# COMPACT_ATOMS: atom_id res chain seq x y z
N MET A 1 9.57 22.18 0.77
CA MET A 1 8.23 22.55 1.29
C MET A 1 8.30 22.36 2.78
N GLU A 2 7.89 23.36 3.57
CA GLU A 2 7.85 23.24 5.03
C GLU A 2 6.63 22.40 5.43
N ARG A 3 6.75 21.60 6.50
CA ARG A 3 5.65 20.75 6.98
C ARG A 3 4.62 21.63 7.71
N ASP A 4 3.33 21.42 7.45
CA ASP A 4 2.28 22.02 8.25
C ASP A 4 2.31 21.42 9.68
N PRO A 5 2.47 22.22 10.74
CA PRO A 5 2.53 21.72 12.12
C PRO A 5 1.27 20.94 12.55
N ALA A 6 0.08 21.41 12.18
CA ALA A 6 -1.18 20.76 12.58
C ALA A 6 -1.34 19.41 11.87
N LEU A 7 -0.94 19.34 10.60
CA LEU A 7 -0.94 18.09 9.85
C LEU A 7 0.13 17.11 10.37
N THR A 8 1.29 17.64 10.77
CA THR A 8 2.38 16.84 11.35
C THR A 8 1.95 16.17 12.65
N GLU A 9 1.23 16.88 13.52
CA GLU A 9 0.71 16.32 14.77
C GLU A 9 -0.26 15.16 14.51
N LYS A 10 -1.18 15.32 13.55
CA LYS A 10 -2.12 14.25 13.16
C LYS A 10 -1.43 13.04 12.55
N ILE A 11 -0.40 13.25 11.74
CA ILE A 11 0.41 12.15 11.18
C ILE A 11 1.17 11.44 12.30
N ALA A 12 1.74 12.17 13.27
CA ALA A 12 2.43 11.56 14.40
C ALA A 12 1.48 10.67 15.23
N LEU A 13 0.21 11.04 15.38
CA LEU A 13 -0.78 10.19 16.04
C LEU A 13 -0.96 8.81 15.39
N ILE A 14 -0.70 8.67 14.08
CA ILE A 14 -0.87 7.42 13.32
C ILE A 14 0.45 6.64 13.21
N PHE A 15 1.59 7.33 13.16
CA PHE A 15 2.88 6.74 12.80
C PHE A 15 3.85 6.62 14.00
N ASP A 16 3.75 7.46 15.03
CA ASP A 16 4.69 7.49 16.16
C ASP A 16 4.29 6.49 17.25
N HIS A 17 4.46 5.20 16.95
CA HIS A 17 4.20 4.11 17.87
C HIS A 17 5.44 3.24 18.11
N PRO A 18 5.54 2.58 19.29
CA PRO A 18 6.59 1.60 19.56
C PRO A 18 6.57 0.44 18.56
N GLU A 19 7.74 0.07 18.06
CA GLU A 19 7.89 -1.05 17.11
C GLU A 19 7.61 -2.41 17.76
N GLY A 20 7.08 -3.34 16.95
CA GLY A 20 6.79 -4.71 17.38
C GLY A 20 5.57 -4.86 18.30
N VAL A 21 4.74 -3.81 18.40
CA VAL A 21 3.48 -3.81 19.16
C VAL A 21 2.32 -3.56 18.20
N ASP A 22 1.25 -4.34 18.34
CA ASP A 22 0.01 -4.12 17.58
C ASP A 22 -0.85 -3.03 18.22
N TRP A 23 -0.32 -1.81 18.29
CA TRP A 23 -0.95 -0.64 18.94
C TRP A 23 -2.37 -0.35 18.41
N HIS A 24 -2.67 -0.75 17.18
CA HIS A 24 -3.97 -0.55 16.53
C HIS A 24 -5.08 -1.44 17.11
N TRP A 25 -4.76 -2.42 17.96
CA TRP A 25 -5.73 -3.18 18.75
C TRP A 25 -5.87 -2.69 20.19
N GLU A 26 -5.18 -1.61 20.54
CA GLU A 26 -5.18 -1.02 21.88
C GLU A 26 -5.79 0.40 21.85
N ASP A 27 -5.66 1.13 22.97
CA ASP A 27 -6.19 2.49 23.16
C ASP A 27 -5.69 3.51 22.11
N ALA A 28 -4.62 3.20 21.37
CA ALA A 28 -4.10 4.09 20.33
C ALA A 28 -5.11 4.26 19.17
N ALA A 29 -5.86 3.22 18.80
CA ALA A 29 -6.87 3.32 17.75
C ALA A 29 -7.97 4.33 18.10
N ASP A 30 -8.45 4.33 19.35
CA ASP A 30 -9.46 5.28 19.83
C ASP A 30 -8.93 6.72 19.83
N ARG A 31 -7.66 6.91 20.22
CA ARG A 31 -7.00 8.23 20.17
C ARG A 31 -6.87 8.75 18.74
N ILE A 32 -6.54 7.88 17.79
CA ILE A 32 -6.47 8.24 16.37
C ILE A 32 -7.85 8.59 15.85
N ALA A 33 -8.88 7.79 16.14
CA ALA A 33 -10.25 8.09 15.71
C ALA A 33 -10.76 9.45 16.22
N ALA A 34 -10.37 9.83 17.45
CA ALA A 34 -10.70 11.14 18.01
C ALA A 34 -9.90 12.30 17.38
N GLY A 35 -8.60 12.10 17.10
CA GLY A 35 -7.71 13.13 16.54
C GLY A 35 -7.78 13.27 15.01
N VAL A 36 -8.23 12.21 14.34
CA VAL A 36 -8.31 12.06 12.90
C VAL A 36 -9.66 11.43 12.54
N PRO A 37 -10.76 12.19 12.61
CA PRO A 37 -12.07 11.68 12.23
C PRO A 37 -12.12 11.42 10.72
N VAL A 38 -12.96 10.48 10.28
CA VAL A 38 -13.15 10.18 8.86
C VAL A 38 -14.08 11.20 8.21
N GLU A 39 -13.50 12.35 7.85
CA GLU A 39 -14.15 13.45 7.14
C GLU A 39 -13.28 13.91 5.96
N PRO A 40 -13.83 14.65 4.97
CA PRO A 40 -13.10 15.06 3.76
C PRO A 40 -11.79 15.79 4.04
N GLU A 41 -11.74 16.57 5.13
CA GLU A 41 -10.55 17.31 5.56
C GLU A 41 -9.42 16.36 6.00
N SER A 42 -9.75 15.18 6.52
CA SER A 42 -8.75 14.17 6.87
C SER A 42 -8.11 13.52 5.64
N PHE A 43 -8.64 13.75 4.45
CA PHE A 43 -7.97 13.35 3.21
C PHE A 43 -6.63 14.08 2.99
N ASP A 44 -6.44 15.23 3.63
CA ASP A 44 -5.14 15.95 3.65
C ASP A 44 -4.01 15.07 4.23
N ILE A 45 -4.33 14.17 5.16
CA ILE A 45 -3.37 13.22 5.73
C ILE A 45 -2.97 12.18 4.70
N LEU A 46 -3.93 11.61 3.97
CA LEU A 46 -3.66 10.66 2.89
C LEU A 46 -2.81 11.34 1.79
N GLU A 47 -3.13 12.58 1.43
CA GLU A 47 -2.32 13.33 0.47
C GLU A 47 -0.90 13.59 0.98
N ALA A 48 -0.74 14.03 2.23
CA ALA A 48 0.57 14.22 2.83
C ALA A 48 1.40 12.93 2.89
N VAL A 49 0.78 11.82 3.29
CA VAL A 49 1.43 10.51 3.45
C VAL A 49 1.83 9.93 2.10
N PHE A 50 0.96 9.94 1.10
CA PHE A 50 1.20 9.21 -0.16
C PHE A 50 1.75 10.09 -1.28
N VAL A 51 1.35 11.36 -1.37
CA VAL A 51 1.81 12.30 -2.42
C VAL A 51 3.06 13.06 -1.97
N HIS A 52 3.11 13.46 -0.69
CA HIS A 52 4.25 14.15 -0.10
C HIS A 52 5.11 13.25 0.81
N PHE A 53 5.15 11.96 0.45
CA PHE A 53 5.77 10.85 1.20
C PHE A 53 7.10 11.21 1.86
N ALA A 54 8.12 11.58 1.08
CA ALA A 54 9.45 11.90 1.61
C ALA A 54 9.47 13.12 2.54
N THR A 55 8.50 14.04 2.44
CA THR A 55 8.44 15.23 3.30
C THR A 55 7.86 14.88 4.68
N TYR A 56 6.78 14.11 4.70
CA TYR A 56 6.06 13.82 5.95
C TYR A 56 6.55 12.56 6.64
N LEU A 57 7.04 11.57 5.90
CA LEU A 57 7.42 10.27 6.47
C LEU A 57 8.91 10.10 6.77
N ALA A 58 9.78 11.02 6.35
CA ALA A 58 11.21 10.98 6.65
C ALA A 58 11.58 10.77 8.15
N PRO A 59 10.80 11.24 9.15
CA PRO A 59 11.12 11.01 10.55
C PRO A 59 10.83 9.60 11.07
N TYR A 60 10.01 8.82 10.37
CA TYR A 60 9.52 7.53 10.87
C TYR A 60 10.37 6.37 10.39
N SER A 61 10.41 5.31 11.19
CA SER A 61 11.10 4.08 10.81
C SER A 61 10.35 3.33 9.69
N PRO A 62 11.01 2.42 8.97
CA PRO A 62 10.36 1.58 7.97
C PRO A 62 9.17 0.78 8.52
N TRP A 63 9.26 0.31 9.76
CA TRP A 63 8.17 -0.39 10.43
C TRP A 63 6.99 0.54 10.70
N GLN A 64 7.27 1.74 11.24
CA GLN A 64 6.23 2.76 11.48
C GLN A 64 5.54 3.15 10.17
N ILE A 65 6.29 3.30 9.07
CA ILE A 65 5.73 3.59 7.74
C ILE A 65 4.84 2.44 7.27
N ALA A 66 5.31 1.19 7.32
CA ALA A 66 4.53 0.03 6.90
C ALA A 66 3.24 -0.10 7.72
N MET A 67 3.33 0.01 9.04
CA MET A 67 2.17 -0.12 9.93
C MET A 67 1.18 1.04 9.80
N GLY A 68 1.65 2.29 9.80
CA GLY A 68 0.78 3.46 9.69
C GLY A 68 0.07 3.53 8.34
N THR A 69 0.75 3.17 7.24
CA THR A 69 0.12 3.10 5.91
C THR A 69 -0.85 1.92 5.79
N SER A 70 -0.54 0.76 6.38
CA SER A 70 -1.50 -0.34 6.51
C SER A 70 -2.73 0.10 7.31
N PHE A 71 -2.57 0.78 8.44
CA PHE A 71 -3.69 1.29 9.23
C PHE A 71 -4.62 2.19 8.40
N LEU A 72 -4.05 3.08 7.57
CA LEU A 72 -4.84 4.00 6.72
C LEU A 72 -5.58 3.31 5.57
N LEU A 73 -5.06 2.19 5.05
CA LEU A 73 -5.57 1.54 3.83
C LEU A 73 -6.25 0.20 4.06
N ASP A 74 -6.06 -0.41 5.22
CA ASP A 74 -6.72 -1.66 5.61
C ASP A 74 -8.06 -1.35 6.29
N SER A 75 -9.16 -1.76 5.64
CA SER A 75 -10.51 -1.53 6.15
C SER A 75 -10.83 -2.27 7.45
N ILE A 76 -10.04 -3.29 7.82
CA ILE A 76 -10.16 -3.99 9.09
C ILE A 76 -9.55 -3.14 10.22
N LEU A 77 -8.47 -2.41 9.93
CA LEU A 77 -7.73 -1.63 10.92
C LEU A 77 -8.33 -0.24 11.15
N SER A 78 -8.77 0.42 10.08
CA SER A 78 -9.39 1.74 10.22
C SER A 78 -10.38 2.08 9.08
N PRO A 79 -11.34 2.98 9.34
CA PRO A 79 -12.29 3.41 8.33
C PRO A 79 -11.72 4.44 7.33
N HIS A 80 -10.46 4.87 7.43
CA HIS A 80 -9.90 5.96 6.61
C HIS A 80 -9.91 5.66 5.10
N VAL A 81 -9.74 4.40 4.71
CA VAL A 81 -9.82 3.98 3.31
C VAL A 81 -11.19 4.25 2.68
N SER A 82 -12.25 4.42 3.48
CA SER A 82 -13.58 4.78 2.98
C SER A 82 -13.63 6.18 2.34
N LEU A 83 -12.69 7.08 2.66
CA LEU A 83 -12.62 8.42 2.06
C LEU A 83 -12.39 8.37 0.54
N PHE A 84 -11.84 7.28 0.00
CA PHE A 84 -11.72 7.09 -1.45
C PHE A 84 -13.08 6.92 -2.15
N SER A 85 -14.15 6.67 -1.40
CA SER A 85 -15.53 6.61 -1.91
C SER A 85 -16.30 7.92 -1.71
N ASP A 86 -15.73 8.92 -1.03
CA ASP A 86 -16.42 10.18 -0.77
C ASP A 86 -16.46 11.07 -2.02
N GLU A 87 -17.66 11.32 -2.53
CA GLU A 87 -17.90 12.12 -3.74
C GLU A 87 -17.69 13.63 -3.53
N ARG A 88 -17.59 14.09 -2.28
CA ARG A 88 -17.19 15.48 -1.97
C ARG A 88 -15.73 15.74 -2.37
N LEU A 89 -14.92 14.68 -2.48
CA LEU A 89 -13.52 14.76 -2.90
C LEU A 89 -13.39 14.57 -4.42
N ALA A 90 -12.66 15.48 -5.06
CA ALA A 90 -12.34 15.40 -6.48
C ALA A 90 -11.69 14.04 -6.82
N ILE A 91 -12.11 13.42 -7.93
CA ILE A 91 -11.61 12.10 -8.32
C ILE A 91 -10.12 12.13 -8.64
N GLU A 92 -9.64 13.23 -9.22
CA GLU A 92 -8.23 13.46 -9.54
C GLU A 92 -7.36 13.44 -8.29
N ARG A 93 -7.86 14.04 -7.20
CA ARG A 93 -7.19 14.07 -5.90
C ARG A 93 -7.08 12.67 -5.31
N ARG A 94 -8.18 11.91 -5.35
CA ARG A 94 -8.19 10.51 -4.88
C ARG A 94 -7.25 9.62 -5.69
N VAL A 95 -7.28 9.73 -7.02
CA VAL A 95 -6.38 9.00 -7.93
C VAL A 95 -4.90 9.36 -7.69
N ALA A 96 -4.59 10.63 -7.40
CA ALA A 96 -3.22 11.05 -7.09
C ALA A 96 -2.69 10.34 -5.83
N VAL A 97 -3.51 10.22 -4.79
CA VAL A 97 -3.15 9.47 -3.57
C VAL A 97 -2.93 7.99 -3.88
N VAL A 98 -3.84 7.35 -4.64
CA VAL A 98 -3.65 5.94 -5.05
C VAL A 98 -2.31 5.76 -5.76
N ARG A 99 -1.98 6.61 -6.72
CA ARG A 99 -0.69 6.55 -7.42
C ARG A 99 0.50 6.77 -6.49
N GLY A 100 0.33 7.59 -5.46
CA GLY A 100 1.30 7.83 -4.40
C GLY A 100 1.65 6.58 -3.57
N ILE A 101 0.79 5.56 -3.53
CA ILE A 101 1.08 4.25 -2.88
C ILE A 101 2.39 3.64 -3.38
N ARG A 102 2.74 3.88 -4.65
CA ARG A 102 4.03 3.47 -5.22
C ARG A 102 5.23 3.87 -4.34
N ASN A 103 5.14 5.01 -3.64
CA ASN A 103 6.24 5.51 -2.82
C ASN A 103 6.56 4.58 -1.64
N ILE A 104 5.57 3.90 -1.05
CA ILE A 104 5.84 2.88 -0.02
C ILE A 104 6.65 1.73 -0.61
N PHE A 105 6.25 1.26 -1.79
CA PHE A 105 6.97 0.18 -2.47
C PHE A 105 8.39 0.57 -2.85
N ALA A 106 8.58 1.78 -3.39
CA ALA A 106 9.86 2.25 -3.91
C ALA A 106 10.83 2.71 -2.82
N ASP A 107 10.33 3.37 -1.78
CA ASP A 107 11.14 4.07 -0.78
C ASP A 107 11.14 3.35 0.58
N THR A 108 10.28 2.36 0.80
CA THR A 108 10.26 1.56 2.04
C THR A 108 10.45 0.07 1.74
N PHE A 109 9.50 -0.59 1.08
CA PHE A 109 9.59 -2.04 0.88
C PHE A 109 10.79 -2.45 0.04
N LYS A 110 11.16 -1.70 -1.01
CA LYS A 110 12.37 -1.97 -1.78
C LYS A 110 13.64 -2.07 -0.92
N LEU A 111 13.74 -1.21 0.09
CA LEU A 111 14.96 -1.07 0.91
C LEU A 111 14.97 -2.04 2.09
N HIS A 112 13.79 -2.43 2.55
CA HIS A 112 13.65 -3.15 3.81
C HIS A 112 12.99 -4.51 3.67
N ALA A 113 12.23 -4.81 2.63
CA ALA A 113 11.64 -6.13 2.45
C ALA A 113 12.66 -7.10 1.85
N GLU A 114 12.74 -8.29 2.43
CA GLU A 114 13.60 -9.39 2.00
C GLU A 114 12.75 -10.51 1.40
N TRP A 115 13.19 -11.01 0.25
CA TRP A 115 12.57 -12.15 -0.42
C TRP A 115 13.25 -13.43 0.11
N GLU A 116 12.45 -14.46 0.43
CA GLU A 116 12.77 -15.59 1.32
C GLU A 116 12.57 -15.26 2.81
N TYR A 117 11.36 -15.57 3.30
CA TYR A 117 10.97 -15.44 4.71
C TYR A 117 10.86 -16.84 5.36
N ASP A 118 11.50 -17.04 6.51
CA ASP A 118 11.69 -18.35 7.17
C ASP A 118 10.77 -18.61 8.38
N GLY A 119 9.78 -17.76 8.64
CA GLY A 119 8.76 -18.03 9.65
C GLY A 119 9.05 -17.51 11.07
N GLY A 120 10.14 -16.78 11.32
CA GLY A 120 10.52 -16.22 12.63
C GLY A 120 9.52 -15.22 13.27
N ALA A 121 9.93 -14.52 14.33
CA ALA A 121 9.18 -13.42 14.94
C ALA A 121 10.07 -12.15 14.98
N GLY A 122 9.54 -10.98 14.57
CA GLY A 122 10.28 -9.70 14.64
C GLY A 122 9.88 -8.66 13.58
N VAL A 123 10.38 -7.43 13.71
CA VAL A 123 10.05 -6.28 12.86
C VAL A 123 10.20 -6.54 11.36
N GLN A 124 11.25 -7.28 10.96
CA GLN A 124 11.52 -7.62 9.56
C GLN A 124 10.41 -8.51 8.96
N LYS A 125 9.83 -9.42 9.77
CA LYS A 125 8.67 -10.21 9.38
C LYS A 125 7.48 -9.32 9.08
N ASP A 126 7.22 -8.34 9.94
CA ASP A 126 6.06 -7.47 9.78
C ASP A 126 6.17 -6.71 8.46
N ILE A 127 7.33 -6.15 8.13
CA ILE A 127 7.57 -5.46 6.86
C ILE A 127 7.38 -6.40 5.66
N ASN A 128 7.97 -7.60 5.69
CA ASN A 128 7.80 -8.59 4.61
C ASN A 128 6.33 -8.99 4.42
N ASN A 129 5.64 -9.27 5.52
CA ASN A 129 4.22 -9.62 5.52
C ASN A 129 3.34 -8.47 5.02
N LYS A 130 3.59 -7.22 5.46
CA LYS A 130 2.85 -6.05 4.96
C LYS A 130 3.12 -5.79 3.49
N CYS A 131 4.33 -6.02 2.99
CA CYS A 131 4.62 -5.94 1.56
C CYS A 131 3.83 -6.99 0.77
N TYR A 132 3.84 -8.25 1.22
CA TYR A 132 3.14 -9.36 0.56
C TYR A 132 1.61 -9.17 0.57
N MET A 133 1.03 -8.95 1.75
CA MET A 133 -0.41 -8.89 1.98
C MET A 133 -1.06 -7.56 1.58
N PHE A 134 -0.28 -6.56 1.15
CA PHE A 134 -0.74 -5.18 0.96
C PHE A 134 -2.05 -5.11 0.16
N TRP A 135 -2.11 -5.83 -0.97
CA TRP A 135 -3.24 -5.79 -1.89
C TRP A 135 -4.41 -6.70 -1.47
N GLU A 136 -4.18 -7.63 -0.54
CA GLU A 136 -5.24 -8.45 0.05
C GLU A 136 -6.04 -7.65 1.08
N THR A 137 -5.36 -6.84 1.88
CA THR A 137 -5.98 -6.02 2.92
C THR A 137 -6.49 -4.67 2.42
N CYS A 138 -5.93 -4.15 1.31
CA CYS A 138 -6.35 -2.88 0.71
C CYS A 138 -7.56 -3.08 -0.22
N PRO A 139 -8.73 -2.49 0.06
CA PRO A 139 -9.94 -2.69 -0.75
C PRO A 139 -9.96 -1.87 -2.05
N LEU A 140 -9.01 -0.95 -2.26
CA LEU A 140 -9.02 -0.01 -3.38
C LEU A 140 -8.99 -0.66 -4.79
N PRO A 141 -8.28 -1.77 -5.04
CA PRO A 141 -8.33 -2.46 -6.34
C PRO A 141 -9.72 -2.99 -6.71
N PHE A 142 -10.62 -3.15 -5.72
CA PHE A 142 -12.01 -3.60 -5.90
C PHE A 142 -13.00 -2.44 -5.81
N SER A 143 -12.53 -1.19 -5.82
CA SER A 143 -13.39 -0.02 -5.79
C SER A 143 -14.38 -0.01 -6.97
N PRO A 144 -15.66 0.35 -6.74
CA PRO A 144 -16.60 0.57 -7.85
C PRO A 144 -16.19 1.75 -8.73
N SER A 145 -15.32 2.63 -8.25
CA SER A 145 -14.73 3.71 -9.03
C SER A 145 -13.63 3.17 -9.94
N ARG A 146 -13.94 3.03 -11.23
CA ARG A 146 -12.98 2.55 -12.23
C ARG A 146 -11.65 3.33 -12.23
N PRO A 147 -11.61 4.68 -12.13
CA PRO A 147 -10.35 5.40 -12.06
C PRO A 147 -9.46 5.01 -10.86
N ILE A 148 -10.06 4.67 -9.71
CA ILE A 148 -9.35 4.22 -8.51
C ILE A 148 -8.77 2.82 -8.71
N ALA A 149 -9.58 1.89 -9.22
CA ALA A 149 -9.13 0.52 -9.49
C ALA A 149 -8.02 0.48 -10.55
N GLU A 150 -8.16 1.24 -11.65
CA GLU A 150 -7.13 1.34 -12.69
C GLU A 150 -5.85 1.99 -12.16
N ALA A 151 -5.95 3.00 -11.27
CA ALA A 151 -4.78 3.57 -10.61
C ALA A 151 -4.06 2.57 -9.70
N CYS A 152 -4.79 1.65 -9.04
CA CYS A 152 -4.17 0.56 -8.29
C CYS A 152 -3.39 -0.38 -9.21
N ILE A 153 -3.97 -0.75 -10.37
CA ILE A 153 -3.31 -1.56 -11.39
C ILE A 153 -2.03 -0.88 -11.89
N ASP A 154 -2.05 0.44 -12.10
CA ASP A 154 -0.85 1.23 -12.47
C ASP A 154 0.26 1.11 -11.40
N VAL A 155 -0.11 1.14 -10.11
CA VAL A 155 0.87 0.98 -9.02
C VAL A 155 1.43 -0.44 -9.02
N MET A 156 0.59 -1.47 -9.11
CA MET A 156 1.04 -2.86 -9.14
C MET A 156 1.96 -3.15 -10.35
N GLU A 157 1.62 -2.61 -11.52
CA GLU A 157 2.48 -2.66 -12.72
C GLU A 157 3.84 -2.01 -12.45
N SER A 158 3.85 -0.85 -11.77
CA SER A 158 5.10 -0.17 -11.43
C SER A 158 5.99 -0.98 -10.49
N CYS A 159 5.40 -1.79 -9.60
CA CYS A 159 6.16 -2.68 -8.70
C CYS A 159 7.02 -3.70 -9.46
N LEU A 160 6.56 -4.16 -10.64
CA LEU A 160 7.32 -5.10 -11.49
C LEU A 160 8.63 -4.52 -12.04
N THR A 161 8.81 -3.20 -11.93
CA THR A 161 10.03 -2.48 -12.37
C THR A 161 10.98 -2.14 -11.22
N ILE A 162 10.57 -2.39 -9.97
CA ILE A 162 11.38 -2.10 -8.78
C ILE A 162 12.30 -3.31 -8.55
N PRO A 163 13.64 -3.13 -8.47
CA PRO A 163 14.59 -4.25 -8.39
C PRO A 163 14.68 -4.83 -6.97
N ASN A 164 13.56 -5.36 -6.47
CA ASN A 164 13.45 -6.11 -5.22
C ASN A 164 12.41 -7.21 -5.43
N MET A 165 12.78 -8.47 -5.19
CA MET A 165 11.93 -9.64 -5.48
C MET A 165 10.62 -9.64 -4.67
N ALA A 166 10.64 -9.23 -3.39
CA ALA A 166 9.43 -9.16 -2.56
C ALA A 166 8.45 -8.08 -3.07
N VAL A 167 8.97 -6.97 -3.61
CA VAL A 167 8.14 -5.94 -4.24
C VAL A 167 7.56 -6.42 -5.57
N ILE A 168 8.35 -7.11 -6.40
CA ILE A 168 7.85 -7.72 -7.65
C ILE A 168 6.76 -8.73 -7.35
N GLU A 169 6.98 -9.62 -6.38
CA GLU A 169 6.00 -10.62 -5.93
C GLU A 169 4.70 -9.96 -5.45
N SER A 170 4.78 -8.91 -4.61
CA SER A 170 3.60 -8.15 -4.19
C SER A 170 2.85 -7.53 -5.38
N GLY A 171 3.57 -6.96 -6.35
CA GLY A 171 2.96 -6.45 -7.59
C GLY A 171 2.22 -7.54 -8.38
N LEU A 172 2.84 -8.72 -8.53
CA LEU A 172 2.21 -9.89 -9.17
C LEU A 172 0.99 -10.38 -8.39
N HIS A 173 1.07 -10.41 -7.07
CA HIS A 173 -0.03 -10.79 -6.17
C HIS A 173 -1.24 -9.85 -6.38
N GLY A 174 -1.02 -8.54 -6.32
CA GLY A 174 -2.07 -7.54 -6.59
C GLY A 174 -2.69 -7.68 -7.98
N LEU A 175 -1.87 -7.81 -9.03
CA LEU A 175 -2.35 -8.02 -10.40
C LEU A 175 -3.16 -9.32 -10.52
N GLY A 176 -2.77 -10.37 -9.81
CA GLY A 176 -3.48 -11.63 -9.75
C GLY A 176 -4.88 -11.49 -9.14
N HIS A 177 -5.02 -10.73 -8.06
CA HIS A 177 -6.34 -10.42 -7.50
C HIS A 177 -7.23 -9.64 -8.50
N SER A 178 -6.66 -8.67 -9.22
CA SER A 178 -7.41 -7.84 -10.17
C SER A 178 -7.72 -8.53 -11.50
N ALA A 179 -6.98 -9.56 -11.91
CA ALA A 179 -7.03 -10.17 -13.24
C ALA A 179 -8.42 -10.67 -13.66
N ARG A 180 -9.25 -11.14 -12.72
CA ARG A 180 -10.61 -11.63 -13.04
C ARG A 180 -11.57 -10.51 -13.40
N SER A 181 -11.43 -9.36 -12.78
CA SER A 181 -12.31 -8.20 -12.95
C SER A 181 -11.77 -7.23 -14.00
N TYR A 182 -10.45 -7.18 -14.17
CA TYR A 182 -9.73 -6.25 -15.05
C TYR A 182 -8.76 -7.02 -15.95
N PRO A 183 -9.15 -7.34 -17.20
CA PRO A 183 -8.30 -8.08 -18.14
C PRO A 183 -6.92 -7.45 -18.37
N ARG A 184 -6.81 -6.12 -18.22
CA ARG A 184 -5.53 -5.40 -18.29
C ARG A 184 -4.51 -5.94 -17.29
N ALA A 185 -4.92 -6.32 -16.08
CA ALA A 185 -4.01 -6.84 -15.07
C ALA A 185 -3.36 -8.16 -15.52
N ALA A 186 -4.13 -9.08 -16.12
CA ALA A 186 -3.59 -10.30 -16.72
C ALA A 186 -2.61 -9.99 -17.87
N GLN A 187 -2.98 -9.05 -18.76
CA GLN A 187 -2.15 -8.65 -19.90
C GLN A 187 -0.79 -8.08 -19.48
N ILE A 188 -0.75 -7.28 -18.41
CA ILE A 188 0.49 -6.74 -17.84
C ILE A 188 1.43 -7.89 -17.43
N VAL A 189 0.90 -8.89 -16.72
CA VAL A 189 1.70 -10.04 -16.26
C VAL A 189 2.18 -10.89 -17.44
N GLU A 190 1.32 -11.16 -18.42
CA GLU A 190 1.67 -11.89 -19.64
C GLU A 190 2.78 -11.19 -20.43
N GLN A 191 2.68 -9.87 -20.60
CA GLN A 191 3.69 -9.05 -21.27
C GLN A 191 5.00 -9.01 -20.49
N TYR A 192 4.94 -8.93 -19.16
CA TYR A 192 6.11 -8.96 -18.29
C TYR A 192 6.90 -10.28 -18.43
N ILE A 193 6.19 -11.42 -18.48
CA ILE A 193 6.79 -12.74 -18.74
C ILE A 193 7.34 -12.81 -20.16
N ALA A 194 6.55 -12.44 -21.18
CA ALA A 194 6.95 -12.53 -22.58
C ALA A 194 8.17 -11.65 -22.92
N ALA A 195 8.33 -10.54 -22.20
CA ALA A 195 9.50 -9.66 -22.32
C ALA A 195 10.77 -10.21 -21.65
N GLY A 196 10.71 -11.37 -20.99
CA GLY A 196 11.85 -11.97 -20.28
C GLY A 196 12.29 -11.16 -19.07
N LYS A 197 11.42 -10.30 -18.53
CA LYS A 197 11.73 -9.42 -17.39
C LYS A 197 11.40 -10.07 -16.05
N CYS A 198 10.53 -11.09 -16.03
CA CYS A 198 10.16 -11.82 -14.83
C CYS A 198 11.35 -12.64 -14.30
N PRO A 199 11.75 -12.47 -13.03
CA PRO A 199 12.75 -13.31 -12.39
C PRO A 199 12.36 -14.79 -12.44
N ALA A 200 13.34 -15.66 -12.69
CA ALA A 200 13.11 -17.10 -12.91
C ALA A 200 12.27 -17.74 -11.80
N ASP A 201 12.56 -17.39 -10.54
CA ASP A 201 11.89 -17.95 -9.37
C ASP A 201 10.45 -17.49 -9.18
N LEU A 202 10.04 -16.40 -9.86
CA LEU A 202 8.66 -15.88 -9.83
C LEU A 202 7.86 -16.21 -11.09
N VAL A 203 8.44 -16.90 -12.08
CA VAL A 203 7.72 -17.19 -13.35
C VAL A 203 6.47 -18.04 -13.11
N GLU A 204 6.55 -19.09 -12.30
CA GLU A 204 5.38 -19.94 -12.00
C GLU A 204 4.30 -19.16 -11.26
N TYR A 205 4.71 -18.35 -10.29
CA TYR A 205 3.82 -17.45 -9.56
C TYR A 205 3.12 -16.47 -10.52
N ALA A 206 3.88 -15.80 -11.39
CA ALA A 206 3.37 -14.86 -12.38
C ALA A 206 2.38 -15.52 -13.35
N GLN A 207 2.66 -16.74 -13.83
CA GLN A 207 1.74 -17.50 -14.68
C GLN A 207 0.42 -17.84 -13.97
N THR A 208 0.46 -18.05 -12.66
CA THR A 208 -0.71 -18.30 -11.82
C THR A 208 -1.49 -17.01 -11.60
N ALA A 209 -0.80 -15.90 -11.30
CA ALA A 209 -1.36 -14.55 -11.18
C ALA A 209 -2.09 -14.11 -12.45
N ALA A 210 -1.52 -14.32 -13.63
CA ALA A 210 -2.16 -13.99 -14.92
C ALA A 210 -3.53 -14.68 -15.11
N LYS A 211 -3.76 -15.82 -14.45
CA LYS A 211 -5.03 -16.57 -14.48
C LYS A 211 -6.00 -16.15 -13.37
N GLY A 212 -5.70 -15.07 -12.66
CA GLY A 212 -6.50 -14.58 -11.55
C GLY A 212 -6.44 -15.48 -10.32
N ARG A 213 -5.26 -16.04 -10.02
CA ARG A 213 -5.00 -16.91 -8.86
C ARG A 213 -3.75 -16.42 -8.16
N VAL A 214 -3.82 -16.31 -6.84
CA VAL A 214 -2.68 -15.99 -5.98
C VAL A 214 -2.61 -17.05 -4.88
N LEU A 215 -1.42 -17.25 -4.34
CA LEU A 215 -1.15 -18.18 -3.24
C LEU A 215 -1.12 -17.46 -1.90
#